data_AF-A0AAD7H079-F1
#
_entry.id   AF-A0AAD7H079-F1
#
_cell.length_a   1.000
_cell.length_b   1.000
_cell.length_c   1.000
_cell.angle_alpha   90.00
_cell.angle_beta   90.00
_cell.angle_gamma   90.00
#
_symmetry.space_group_name_H-M   'P 1'
#
loop_
_entity.id
_entity.type
_entity.pdbx_description
1 polymer ?
#
loop_
_entity_poly.entity_id
_entity_poly.type
_entity_poly.pdbx_seq_one_letter_code
_entity_poly.pdbx_strand_id
1 'polypeptide(L)' 'VWKSTKHKDISRSMRFFLWMMIHGRYKIGRHWEKIKGHEFKATCTKCGMTESMEYILTKYDGPEQEEIWELVSELWELK' A
#
# COMPACT_ATOMS: atom_id res chain seq x y z
N VAL A 1 0.84 17.10 6.16
CA VAL A 1 0.99 15.63 6.08
C VAL A 1 1.12 14.96 7.46
N TRP A 2 2.16 15.22 8.28
CA TRP A 2 2.34 14.47 9.54
C TRP A 2 1.32 14.74 10.66
N LYS A 3 0.71 15.92 10.70
CA LYS A 3 -0.31 16.24 11.72
C LYS A 3 -1.62 15.49 11.45
N SER A 4 -1.97 15.24 10.18
CA SER A 4 -3.22 14.56 9.82
C SER A 4 -3.18 13.07 10.11
N THR A 5 -2.01 12.42 10.07
CA THR A 5 -1.87 11.00 10.44
C THR A 5 -2.08 10.73 11.93
N LYS A 6 -2.20 11.77 12.77
CA LYS A 6 -2.44 11.66 14.21
C LYS A 6 -3.85 12.07 14.64
N HIS A 7 -4.78 12.23 13.70
CA HIS A 7 -6.15 12.64 14.01
C HIS A 7 -6.83 11.67 14.98
N LYS A 8 -7.63 12.20 15.91
CA LYS A 8 -8.30 11.42 16.96
C LYS A 8 -9.21 10.33 16.38
N ASP A 9 -9.84 10.60 15.24
CA ASP A 9 -10.78 9.69 14.56
C ASP A 9 -10.07 8.56 13.79
N ILE A 10 -8.75 8.64 13.63
CA ILE A 10 -7.96 7.58 13.02
C ILE A 10 -7.53 6.61 14.12
N SER A 11 -7.89 5.34 13.97
CA SER A 11 -7.49 4.27 14.89
C SER A 11 -5.97 4.14 14.99
N ARG A 12 -5.45 3.71 16.13
CA ARG A 12 -3.99 3.57 16.35
C ARG A 12 -3.31 2.68 15.29
N SER A 13 -3.97 1.59 14.88
CA SER A 13 -3.47 0.69 13.84
C SER A 13 -3.34 1.40 12.50
N MET A 14 -4.34 2.20 12.12
CA MET A 14 -4.30 2.99 10.88
C MET A 14 -3.22 4.07 10.93
N ARG A 15 -3.00 4.72 12.08
CA ARG A 15 -1.88 5.68 12.24
C ARG A 15 -0.52 5.01 12.01
N PHE A 16 -0.36 3.79 12.54
CA PHE A 16 0.87 3.01 12.34
C PHE A 16 1.05 2.63 10.87
N PHE A 17 -0.01 2.18 10.20
CA PHE A 17 0.00 1.88 8.76
C PHE A 17 0.44 3.11 7.93
N LEU A 18 -0.21 4.27 8.15
CA LEU A 18 0.16 5.53 7.49
C LEU A 18 1.61 5.93 7.76
N TRP A 19 2.07 5.79 9.01
CA TRP A 19 3.46 6.09 9.38
C TRP A 19 4.45 5.19 8.64
N MET A 20 4.19 3.88 8.59
CA MET A 20 5.03 2.91 7.88
C MET A 20 5.07 3.19 6.37
N MET A 21 3.94 3.53 5.78
CA MET A 21 3.84 3.86 4.35
C MET A 21 4.68 5.09 4.00
N ILE A 22 4.48 6.20 4.72
CA ILE A 22 5.16 7.46 4.38
C ILE A 22 6.69 7.34 4.59
N HIS A 23 7.13 6.53 5.55
CA HIS A 23 8.56 6.28 5.78
C HIS A 23 9.14 5.15 4.92
N GLY A 24 8.37 4.56 4.00
CA GLY A 24 8.83 3.47 3.14
C GLY A 24 9.36 2.26 3.93
N ARG A 25 8.70 1.92 5.05
CA ARG A 25 9.16 0.88 5.99
C ARG A 25 8.66 -0.52 5.66
N TYR A 26 7.76 -0.64 4.69
CA TYR A 26 7.32 -1.94 4.17
C TYR A 26 8.41 -2.59 3.32
N LYS A 27 8.55 -3.91 3.45
CA LYS A 27 9.48 -4.72 2.67
C LYS A 27 8.86 -5.05 1.31
N ILE A 28 8.89 -4.09 0.41
CA ILE A 28 8.36 -4.20 -0.96
C ILE A 28 9.32 -3.56 -1.96
N GLY A 29 9.22 -3.93 -3.23
CA GLY A 29 9.94 -3.24 -4.30
C GLY A 29 11.44 -3.18 -4.10
N ARG A 30 11.97 -1.95 -4.14
CA ARG A 30 13.39 -1.59 -3.94
C ARG A 30 14.03 -2.15 -2.67
N HIS A 31 13.24 -2.55 -1.67
CA HIS A 31 13.78 -3.25 -0.51
C HIS A 31 14.43 -4.58 -0.90
N TRP A 32 13.76 -5.35 -1.77
CA TRP A 32 14.19 -6.69 -2.19
C TRP A 32 15.29 -6.65 -3.25
N GLU A 33 15.35 -5.59 -4.07
CA GLU A 33 16.42 -5.40 -5.08
C GLU A 33 17.84 -5.41 -4.46
N LYS A 34 17.95 -5.07 -3.17
CA LYS A 34 19.23 -5.00 -2.46
C LYS A 34 19.61 -6.33 -1.79
N ILE A 35 18.74 -7.33 -1.85
CA ILE A 35 18.91 -8.61 -1.16
C ILE A 35 19.15 -9.70 -2.20
N LYS A 36 20.40 -10.20 -2.22
CA LYS A 36 20.83 -11.22 -3.18
C LYS A 36 19.98 -12.49 -3.09
N GLY A 37 19.44 -12.95 -4.21
CA GLY A 37 18.61 -14.14 -4.32
C GLY A 37 17.13 -13.91 -3.99
N HIS A 38 16.72 -12.67 -3.72
CA HIS A 38 15.34 -12.30 -3.43
C HIS A 38 14.81 -11.18 -4.33
N GLU A 39 15.54 -10.80 -5.36
CA GLU A 39 15.21 -9.70 -6.28
C GLU A 39 13.87 -9.94 -7.00
N PHE A 40 13.49 -11.20 -7.20
CA PHE A 40 12.19 -11.58 -7.78
C PHE A 40 10.98 -11.10 -6.96
N LYS A 41 11.17 -10.77 -5.67
CA LYS A 41 10.14 -10.20 -4.79
C LYS A 41 10.00 -8.68 -4.94
N ALA A 42 10.86 -8.04 -5.73
CA ALA A 42 10.78 -6.59 -5.95
C ALA A 42 9.68 -6.21 -6.95
N THR A 43 9.29 -7.14 -7.82
CA THR A 43 8.40 -6.86 -8.94
C THR A 43 7.08 -7.60 -8.79
N CYS A 44 6.00 -6.97 -9.22
CA CYS A 44 4.70 -7.60 -9.36
C CYS A 44 4.80 -8.79 -10.34
N THR A 45 4.30 -9.95 -9.93
CA THR A 45 4.34 -11.17 -10.76
C THR A 45 3.43 -11.11 -11.98
N LYS A 46 2.40 -10.25 -11.96
CA LYS A 46 1.43 -10.11 -13.06
C LYS A 46 1.92 -9.17 -14.17
N CYS A 47 2.47 -8.02 -13.82
CA CYS A 47 2.85 -6.98 -14.81
C CYS A 47 4.35 -6.68 -14.90
N GLY A 48 5.17 -7.20 -13.96
CA GLY A 48 6.62 -6.96 -13.93
C GLY A 48 7.07 -5.59 -13.41
N MET A 49 6.15 -4.68 -13.04
CA MET A 49 6.53 -3.39 -12.45
C MET A 49 7.08 -3.57 -11.03
N THR A 50 8.09 -2.77 -10.66
CA THR A 50 8.59 -2.72 -9.28
C THR A 50 7.46 -2.31 -8.33
N GLU A 51 7.23 -3.11 -7.30
CA GLU A 51 6.17 -2.85 -6.33
C GLU A 51 6.46 -1.58 -5.51
N SER A 52 5.41 -0.78 -5.28
CA SER A 52 5.43 0.36 -4.37
C SER A 52 4.06 0.46 -3.70
N MET A 53 3.97 1.16 -2.56
CA MET A 53 2.65 1.36 -1.91
C MET A 53 1.67 2.08 -2.85
N GLU A 54 2.14 3.03 -3.66
CA GLU A 54 1.31 3.69 -4.68
C GLU A 54 0.83 2.69 -5.73
N TYR A 55 1.72 1.84 -6.24
CA TYR A 55 1.36 0.81 -7.20
C TYR A 55 0.31 -0.14 -6.61
N ILE A 56 0.58 -0.74 -5.45
CA ILE A 56 -0.29 -1.72 -4.79
C ILE A 56 -1.69 -1.14 -4.54
N LEU A 57 -1.76 0.09 -4.02
CA LEU A 57 -3.03 0.67 -3.59
C LEU A 57 -3.84 1.31 -4.73
N THR A 58 -3.20 1.76 -5.82
CA THR A 58 -3.89 2.63 -6.81
C THR A 58 -3.69 2.24 -8.27
N LYS A 59 -2.71 1.38 -8.59
CA LYS A 59 -2.37 1.04 -10.00
C LYS A 59 -2.36 -0.47 -10.27
N TYR A 60 -2.31 -1.29 -9.24
CA TYR A 60 -2.33 -2.73 -9.35
C TYR A 60 -3.69 -3.20 -9.87
N ASP A 61 -3.71 -3.67 -11.11
CA ASP A 61 -4.89 -4.28 -11.72
C ASP A 61 -4.98 -5.74 -11.26
N GLY A 62 -5.66 -5.98 -10.14
CA GLY A 62 -5.90 -7.31 -9.60
C GLY A 62 -7.15 -7.35 -8.72
N PRO A 63 -7.76 -8.54 -8.56
CA PRO A 63 -9.04 -8.69 -7.90
C PRO A 63 -9.02 -8.19 -6.45
N GLU A 64 -7.87 -8.28 -5.77
CA GLU A 64 -7.72 -7.84 -4.39
C GLU A 64 -7.80 -6.31 -4.24
N GLN A 65 -7.32 -5.57 -5.24
CA GLN A 65 -7.42 -4.11 -5.23
C GLN A 65 -8.83 -3.66 -5.60
N GLU A 66 -9.43 -4.32 -6.59
CA GLU A 66 -10.80 -4.08 -7.04
C GLU A 66 -11.78 -4.25 -5.87
N GLU A 67 -11.72 -5.38 -5.15
CA GLU A 67 -12.56 -5.64 -3.98
C GLU A 67 -12.42 -4.55 -2.91
N ILE A 68 -11.20 -4.09 -2.61
CA ILE A 68 -10.99 -3.02 -1.64
C ILE A 68 -11.62 -1.70 -2.13
N TRP A 69 -11.49 -1.37 -3.42
CA TRP A 69 -12.06 -0.13 -3.97
C TRP A 69 -13.59 -0.18 -4.09
N GLU A 70 -14.17 -1.35 -4.33
CA GLU A 70 -15.62 -1.56 -4.25
C GLU A 70 -16.12 -1.25 -2.83
N LEU A 71 -15.50 -1.83 -1.80
CA LEU A 71 -15.85 -1.57 -0.40
C LEU A 71 -15.67 -0.08 -0.03
N VAL A 72 -14.62 0.56 -0.53
CA VAL A 72 -14.39 2.00 -0.33
C VAL A 72 -15.49 2.82 -1.01
N SER A 73 -15.90 2.44 -2.22
CA SER A 73 -16.99 3.10 -2.95
C SER A 73 -18.32 2.95 -2.22
N GLU A 74 -18.67 1.74 -1.78
CA GLU A 74 -19.88 1.49 -0.99
C GLU A 74 -19.88 2.36 0.29
N LEU A 75 -18.77 2.37 1.03
CA LEU A 75 -18.64 3.20 2.22
C LEU A 75 -18.77 4.70 1.93
N TRP A 76 -18.31 5.15 0.76
CA TRP A 76 -18.38 6.54 0.35
C TRP A 76 -19.80 6.98 0.00
N GLU A 77 -20.57 6.11 -0.67
CA GLU A 77 -21.97 6.35 -1.03
C GLU A 77 -22.93 6.25 0.17
N LEU A 78 -22.49 5.64 1.29
CA LEU A 78 -23.24 5.66 2.56
C LEU A 78 -23.21 7.00 3.30
N LYS A 79 -22.47 8.00 2.79
CA LYS A 79 -22.46 9.37 3.32
C LYS A 79 -23.72 10.15 2.96
#